data_AF-A0A2P2QZP3-F1
#
_entry.id   AF-A0A2P2QZP3-F1
#
_cell.length_a   1.000
_cell.length_b   1.000
_cell.length_c   1.000
_cell.angle_alpha   90.00
_cell.angle_beta   90.00
_cell.angle_gamma   90.00
#
_symmetry.space_group_name_H-M   'P 1'
#
loop_
_entity.id
_entity.type
_entity.pdbx_description
1 polymer ?
#
loop_
_entity_poly.entity_id
_entity_poly.type
_entity_poly.pdbx_seq_one_letter_code
_entity_poly.pdbx_strand_id
1 'polypeptide(L)' 'MFSEKDGFPREPFPNGWKGENGLYAVGFTKRGLLGASIDARRIAEDIELRWKAKKFHDLCSCVTPTATIMGWK' A
#
# COMPACT_ATOMS: atom_id res chain seq x y z
N MET A 1 -11.95 6.45 -5.41
CA MET A 1 -10.92 7.34 -4.83
C MET A 1 -11.28 8.83 -4.99
N PHE A 2 -11.61 9.30 -6.20
CA PHE A 2 -11.92 10.71 -6.48
C PHE A 2 -13.43 10.99 -6.66
N SER A 3 -13.86 12.20 -6.32
CA SER A 3 -15.21 12.72 -6.55
C SER A 3 -15.39 13.08 -8.03
N GLU A 4 -16.53 12.69 -8.61
CA GLU A 4 -16.86 12.98 -10.01
C GLU A 4 -17.19 14.47 -10.24
N LYS A 5 -17.58 15.20 -9.18
CA LYS A 5 -17.99 16.59 -9.28
C LYS A 5 -16.81 17.55 -9.39
N ASP A 6 -15.77 17.33 -8.60
CA ASP A 6 -14.66 18.25 -8.46
C ASP A 6 -13.30 17.60 -8.73
N GLY A 7 -13.23 16.28 -8.92
CA GLY A 7 -12.00 15.57 -9.25
C GLY A 7 -11.02 15.44 -8.07
N PHE A 8 -11.49 15.63 -6.82
CA PHE A 8 -10.65 15.56 -5.62
C PHE A 8 -10.89 14.28 -4.81
N PRO A 9 -9.93 13.83 -3.98
CA PRO A 9 -10.09 12.65 -3.15
C PRO A 9 -11.32 12.82 -2.25
N ARG A 10 -12.14 11.76 -2.17
CA ARG A 10 -13.30 11.74 -1.26
C ARG A 10 -12.88 11.65 0.20
N GLU A 11 -11.73 11.01 0.44
CA GLU A 11 -11.14 10.89 1.76
C GLU A 11 -10.51 12.22 2.21
N PRO A 12 -10.73 12.64 3.47
CA PRO A 12 -10.11 13.84 3.98
C PRO A 12 -8.59 13.69 4.05
N PHE A 13 -7.88 14.81 3.94
CA PHE A 13 -6.45 14.83 4.22
C PHE A 13 -6.21 14.31 5.64
N PRO A 14 -5.25 13.41 5.85
CA PRO A 14 -4.19 13.00 4.92
C PRO A 14 -4.35 11.61 4.30
N ASN A 15 -5.58 11.14 4.04
CA ASN A 15 -5.82 9.75 3.62
C ASN A 15 -6.18 9.60 2.13
N GLY A 16 -6.38 10.71 1.42
CA GLY A 16 -6.75 10.73 0.00
C GLY A 16 -5.67 10.34 -1.02
N TRP A 17 -4.51 9.82 -0.58
CA TRP A 17 -3.38 9.48 -1.45
C TRP A 17 -3.32 7.99 -1.85
N LYS A 18 -4.05 7.10 -1.16
CA LYS A 18 -4.01 5.65 -1.39
C LYS A 18 -5.23 5.16 -2.16
N GLY A 19 -4.99 4.54 -3.31
CA GLY A 19 -5.99 3.84 -4.11
C GLY A 19 -5.89 2.32 -3.96
N GLU A 20 -6.71 1.62 -4.73
CA GLU A 20 -6.70 0.17 -4.79
C GLU A 20 -5.60 -0.35 -5.73
N ASN A 21 -5.24 -1.63 -5.61
CA ASN A 21 -4.32 -2.32 -6.53
C ASN A 21 -2.94 -1.64 -6.70
N GLY A 22 -2.46 -0.94 -5.67
CA GLY A 22 -1.16 -0.26 -5.72
C GLY A 22 -1.18 1.05 -6.50
N LEU A 23 -2.35 1.60 -6.80
CA LEU A 23 -2.49 2.94 -7.34
C LEU A 23 -2.35 3.98 -6.21
N TYR A 24 -1.60 5.04 -6.48
CA TYR A 24 -1.39 6.15 -5.55
C TYR A 24 -1.62 7.48 -6.25
N ALA A 25 -1.98 8.51 -5.49
CA ALA A 25 -2.15 9.87 -6.00
C ALA A 25 -1.44 10.89 -5.11
N VAL A 26 -0.82 11.89 -5.74
CA VAL A 26 -0.01 12.92 -5.08
C VAL A 26 -0.55 14.30 -5.41
N GLY A 27 -0.66 15.17 -4.41
CA GLY A 27 -0.90 16.60 -4.64
C GLY A 27 -2.36 17.00 -4.88
N PHE A 28 -3.29 16.05 -4.75
CA PHE A 28 -4.73 16.30 -4.90
C PHE A 28 -5.40 16.72 -3.59
N THR A 29 -4.65 17.18 -2.59
CA THR A 29 -5.18 17.52 -1.27
C THR A 29 -5.53 19.01 -1.11
N LYS A 30 -5.43 19.80 -2.18
CA LYS A 30 -5.61 21.28 -2.19
C LYS A 30 -4.74 22.03 -1.16
N ARG A 31 -3.60 21.45 -0.77
CA ARG A 31 -2.66 22.01 0.22
C ARG A 31 -1.35 22.53 -0.40
N GLY A 32 -1.32 22.71 -1.73
CA GLY A 32 -0.14 23.17 -2.46
C GLY A 32 1.04 22.20 -2.38
N LEU A 33 2.26 22.73 -2.55
CA LEU A 33 3.50 21.94 -2.58
C LEU A 33 3.75 21.15 -1.28
N LEU A 34 3.40 21.72 -0.12
CA LEU A 34 3.51 21.02 1.16
C LEU A 34 2.55 19.83 1.25
N GLY A 35 1.33 19.96 0.72
CA GLY A 35 0.41 18.84 0.61
C GLY A 35 0.97 17.71 -0.24
N ALA A 36 1.50 18.07 -1.42
CA ALA A 36 2.11 17.11 -2.34
C ALA A 36 3.31 16.39 -1.72
N SER A 37 4.18 17.08 -0.97
CA SER A 37 5.32 16.42 -0.32
C SER A 37 4.90 15.45 0.78
N ILE A 38 3.83 15.76 1.52
CA ILE A 38 3.28 14.85 2.54
C ILE A 38 2.70 13.60 1.89
N ASP A 39 1.93 13.75 0.82
CA ASP A 39 1.38 12.61 0.07
C ASP A 39 2.52 11.73 -0.47
N ALA A 40 3.54 12.34 -1.11
CA ALA A 40 4.68 11.63 -1.67
C ALA A 40 5.46 10.83 -0.61
N ARG A 41 5.69 11.41 0.57
CA ARG A 41 6.37 10.72 1.67
C ARG A 41 5.58 9.49 2.15
N ARG A 42 4.27 9.61 2.32
CA ARG A 42 3.40 8.50 2.76
C ARG A 42 3.38 7.35 1.76
N ILE A 43 3.37 7.68 0.47
CA ILE A 43 3.43 6.68 -0.61
C ILE A 43 4.75 5.93 -0.56
N ALA A 44 5.87 6.65 -0.39
CA ALA A 44 7.19 6.02 -0.27
C ALA A 44 7.25 5.05 0.93
N GLU A 45 6.73 5.49 2.09
CA GLU A 45 6.63 4.66 3.30
C GLU A 45 5.77 3.40 3.06
N ASP A 46 4.61 3.52 2.40
CA ASP A 46 3.72 2.39 2.09
C ASP A 46 4.37 1.38 1.13
N ILE A 47 5.07 1.87 0.10
CA ILE A 47 5.80 1.03 -0.85
C ILE A 47 6.92 0.27 -0.13
N GLU A 48 7.68 0.93 0.73
CA GLU A 48 8.74 0.31 1.51
C GLU A 48 8.19 -0.82 2.39
N LEU A 49 7.11 -0.56 3.11
CA LEU A 49 6.45 -1.55 3.97
C LEU A 49 5.95 -2.76 3.17
N ARG A 50 5.31 -2.52 2.02
CA ARG A 50 4.84 -3.59 1.13
C ARG A 50 5.98 -4.42 0.57
N TRP A 51 7.08 -3.78 0.18
CA TRP A 51 8.26 -4.46 -0.33
C TRP A 51 8.91 -5.34 0.72
N LYS A 52 9.06 -4.83 1.95
CA LYS A 52 9.57 -5.62 3.09
C LYS A 52 8.65 -6.78 3.42
N ALA A 53 7.34 -6.56 3.52
CA ALA A 53 6.36 -7.61 3.80
C ALA A 53 6.40 -8.73 2.75
N LYS A 54 6.52 -8.38 1.47
CA LYS A 54 6.69 -9.37 0.38
C LYS A 54 7.96 -10.18 0.55
N LYS A 55 9.09 -9.56 0.88
CA LYS A 55 10.34 -10.28 1.16
C LYS A 55 10.20 -11.28 2.30
N PHE A 56 9.47 -10.93 3.36
CA PHE A 56 9.22 -11.86 4.47
C PHE A 56 8.28 -13.00 4.06
N HIS A 57 7.28 -12.74 3.22
CA HIS A 57 6.41 -13.78 2.68
C HIS A 57 7.17 -14.74 1.74
N ASP A 58 7.99 -14.21 0.85
CA ASP A 58 8.80 -14.99 -0.09
C ASP A 58 9.91 -15.79 0.62
N LEU A 59 10.38 -15.32 1.79
CA LEU A 59 11.30 -16.07 2.66
C LEU A 59 10.58 -17.12 3.53
N CYS A 60 9.28 -16.94 3.80
CA CYS A 60 8.50 -17.91 4.55
C CYS A 60 7.95 -19.03 3.65
N SER A 61 7.75 -18.78 2.35
CA SER A 61 7.29 -19.80 1.40
C SER A 61 8.33 -20.91 1.15
N CYS A 62 9.62 -20.66 1.40
CA CYS A 62 10.65 -21.71 1.43
C CYS A 62 10.71 -22.50 2.75
N VAL A 63 9.92 -22.11 3.76
CA VAL A 63 9.70 -22.85 5.02
C VAL A 63 8.25 -23.32 5.10
N THR A 64 7.79 -24.05 4.08
CA THR A 64 6.74 -25.04 4.35
C THR A 64 7.44 -26.31 4.78
N PRO A 65 7.26 -26.80 6.03
CA PRO A 65 7.38 -28.23 6.23
C PRO A 65 6.25 -28.80 5.38
N THR A 66 6.60 -29.48 4.29
CA THR A 66 5.70 -30.41 3.63
C THR A 66 5.24 -31.39 4.70
N ALA A 67 4.04 -31.14 5.25
CA ALA A 67 3.35 -32.08 6.11
C ALA A 67 2.82 -33.22 5.22
N THR A 68 3.76 -34.01 4.69
CA THR A 68 3.50 -35.34 4.17
C THR A 68 4.16 -36.32 5.14
N ILE A 69 3.47 -36.64 6.22
CA ILE A 69 3.53 -37.99 6.80
C ILE A 69 2.08 -38.42 7.06
N MET A 70 1.47 -38.91 5.99
CA MET A 70 0.51 -40.01 6.05
C MET A 70 1.30 -41.30 6.37
N GLY A 71 0.78 -42.11 7.29
CA GLY A 71 1.23 -43.48 7.56
C GLY A 71 1.65 -43.68 9.02
N TRP A 72 0.75 -44.11 9.92
CA TRP A 72 0.46 -45.53 10.17
C TRP A 72 1.71 -46.41 10.26
N LYS A 73 2.34 -46.44 11.44
CA LYS A 73 2.64 -47.69 12.16
C LYS A 73 2.73 -47.41 13.66
#